data_AF-A0A1F5ZLI6-F1
#
_entry.id   AF-A0A1F5ZLI6-F1
#
_cell.length_a   1.000
_cell.length_b   1.000
_cell.length_c   1.000
_cell.angle_alpha   90.00
_cell.angle_beta   90.00
_cell.angle_gamma   90.00
#
_symmetry.space_group_name_H-M   'P 1'
#
loop_
_entity.id
_entity.type
_entity.pdbx_description
1 polymer ?
#
loop_
_entity_poly.entity_id
_entity_poly.type
_entity_poly.pdbx_seq_one_letter_code
_entity_poly.pdbx_strand_id
1 'polypeptide(L)'
;MAGFEGQASRNDKIILFFKFIIGAWIFISLGFTVAKMINLHPLEYLYYNSLVGGLKGAYGKYETDYWGLGFKEAVLWFKQNINDPKKTYKIYVEGDPLSSSYYFKPNMQLTNDPVKADYIFTFTRWNFHLRHPGKTIYTVERDGVPLIFIKKL
;
A
#
# COMPACT_ATOMS: atom_id res chain seq x y z
N MET A 1 -25.52 38.59 -49.30
CA MET A 1 -24.35 38.19 -48.48
C MET A 1 -24.70 36.87 -47.82
N ALA A 2 -24.42 35.75 -48.47
CA ALA A 2 -24.64 34.41 -47.93
C ALA A 2 -23.27 33.83 -47.55
N GLY A 3 -23.16 33.34 -46.32
CA GLY A 3 -21.91 32.97 -45.68
C GLY A 3 -21.19 31.81 -46.37
N PHE A 4 -19.89 31.99 -46.59
CA PHE A 4 -18.96 30.90 -46.78
C PHE A 4 -18.72 30.25 -45.41
N GLU A 5 -19.63 29.38 -44.96
CA GLU A 5 -19.29 28.41 -43.92
C GLU A 5 -18.28 27.44 -44.51
N GLY A 6 -17.01 27.59 -44.12
CA GLY A 6 -15.92 26.71 -44.52
C GLY A 6 -16.20 25.27 -44.10
N GLN A 7 -16.63 24.45 -45.06
CA GLN A 7 -16.91 23.04 -44.84
C GLN A 7 -15.58 22.31 -44.59
N ALA A 8 -15.34 21.89 -43.34
CA ALA A 8 -14.13 21.17 -42.95
C ALA A 8 -13.87 19.99 -43.90
N SER A 9 -12.65 19.87 -44.43
CA SER A 9 -12.31 18.85 -45.41
C SER A 9 -12.46 17.45 -44.81
N ARG A 10 -12.57 16.42 -45.66
CA ARG A 10 -12.61 15.01 -45.21
C ARG A 10 -11.44 14.69 -44.26
N ASN A 11 -10.27 15.26 -44.51
CA ASN A 11 -9.08 15.06 -43.68
C ASN A 11 -9.23 15.74 -42.31
N ASP A 12 -9.86 16.92 -42.24
CA ASP A 12 -10.10 17.63 -40.97
C ASP A 12 -11.06 16.86 -40.06
N LYS A 13 -12.11 16.26 -40.64
CA LYS A 13 -13.04 15.40 -39.89
C LYS A 13 -12.36 14.14 -39.35
N ILE A 14 -11.47 13.53 -40.14
CA ILE A 14 -10.68 12.36 -39.72
C ILE A 14 -9.73 12.73 -38.58
N ILE A 15 -9.01 13.86 -38.69
CA ILE A 15 -8.12 14.35 -37.64
C ILE A 15 -8.89 14.64 -36.36
N LEU A 16 -10.06 15.29 -36.45
CA LEU A 16 -10.92 15.57 -35.30
C LEU A 16 -11.41 14.28 -34.62
N PHE A 17 -11.78 13.27 -35.39
CA PHE A 17 -12.17 11.96 -34.88
C PHE A 17 -11.03 11.30 -34.10
N PHE A 18 -9.81 11.24 -34.65
CA PHE A 18 -8.65 10.68 -33.94
C PHE A 18 -8.31 11.46 -32.67
N LYS A 19 -8.41 12.80 -32.68
CA LYS A 19 -8.24 13.61 -31.47
C LYS A 19 -9.24 13.23 -30.39
N PHE A 20 -10.50 12.97 -30.75
CA PHE A 20 -11.51 12.52 -29.80
C PHE A 20 -11.18 11.14 -29.22
N ILE A 21 -10.76 10.18 -30.06
CA ILE A 21 -10.35 8.84 -29.61
C ILE A 21 -9.15 8.91 -28.66
N ILE A 22 -8.12 9.68 -29.02
CA ILE A 22 -6.94 9.89 -28.16
C ILE A 22 -7.35 10.55 -26.85
N GLY A 23 -8.20 11.59 -26.91
CA GLY A 23 -8.73 12.27 -25.74
C GLY A 23 -9.47 11.30 -24.82
N ALA A 24 -10.41 10.52 -25.35
CA ALA A 24 -11.16 9.52 -24.60
C ALA A 24 -10.23 8.49 -23.94
N TRP A 25 -9.22 8.00 -24.66
CA TRP A 25 -8.24 7.06 -24.10
C TRP A 25 -7.44 7.67 -22.95
N ILE A 26 -6.99 8.92 -23.08
CA ILE A 26 -6.32 9.64 -21.98
C ILE A 26 -7.24 9.75 -20.77
N PHE A 27 -8.50 10.18 -20.95
CA PHE A 27 -9.46 10.30 -19.86
C PHE A 27 -9.73 8.97 -19.15
N ILE A 28 -9.89 7.88 -19.89
CA ILE A 28 -10.08 6.53 -19.32
C ILE A 28 -8.83 6.12 -18.52
N SER A 29 -7.64 6.38 -19.04
CA SER A 29 -6.38 6.02 -18.38
C SER A 29 -6.16 6.82 -17.09
N LEU A 30 -6.52 8.11 -17.10
CA LEU A 30 -6.52 8.94 -15.90
C LEU A 30 -7.52 8.44 -14.87
N GLY A 31 -8.75 8.10 -15.29
CA GLY A 31 -9.77 7.52 -14.42
C GLY A 31 -9.29 6.22 -13.74
N PHE A 32 -8.65 5.34 -14.51
CA PHE A 32 -8.04 4.12 -13.97
C PHE A 32 -6.93 4.42 -12.95
N THR A 33 -6.08 5.41 -13.25
CA THR A 33 -4.98 5.82 -12.36
C THR A 33 -5.52 6.39 -11.05
N VAL A 34 -6.50 7.28 -11.11
CA VAL A 34 -7.16 7.86 -9.93
C VAL A 34 -7.80 6.76 -9.07
N ALA A 35 -8.52 5.82 -9.68
CA ALA A 35 -9.10 4.70 -8.95
C ALA A 35 -8.03 3.87 -8.22
N LYS A 36 -6.87 3.64 -8.85
CA LYS A 36 -5.75 2.93 -8.21
C LYS A 36 -5.12 3.73 -7.06
N MET A 37 -4.94 5.04 -7.20
CA MET A 37 -4.42 5.88 -6.11
C MET A 37 -5.37 5.87 -4.91
N ILE A 38 -6.68 5.99 -5.14
CA ILE A 38 -7.70 5.93 -4.07
C ILE A 38 -7.66 4.57 -3.35
N ASN A 39 -7.61 3.47 -4.09
CA ASN A 39 -7.61 2.13 -3.51
C ASN A 39 -6.33 1.79 -2.74
N LEU A 40 -5.21 2.39 -3.12
CA LEU A 40 -3.92 2.15 -2.48
C LEU A 40 -3.62 3.13 -1.35
N HIS A 41 -4.34 4.26 -1.26
CA HIS A 41 -4.11 5.29 -0.25
C HIS A 41 -4.06 4.72 1.18
N PRO A 42 -3.11 5.16 2.04
CA PRO A 42 -2.02 6.12 1.80
C PRO A 42 -0.70 5.44 1.37
N LEU A 43 -0.78 4.26 0.77
CA LEU A 43 0.34 3.44 0.31
C LEU A 43 0.34 3.34 -1.23
N GLU A 44 0.11 4.45 -1.92
CA GLU A 44 0.05 4.55 -3.39
C GLU A 44 1.33 4.05 -4.08
N TYR A 45 2.45 4.10 -3.36
CA TYR A 45 3.74 3.60 -3.83
C TYR A 45 3.75 2.09 -4.09
N LEU A 46 2.77 1.35 -3.55
CA LEU A 46 2.55 -0.07 -3.82
C LEU A 46 1.88 -0.32 -5.18
N TYR A 47 1.82 0.68 -6.05
CA TYR A 47 1.30 0.52 -7.39
C TYR A 47 2.17 -0.42 -8.22
N TYR A 48 1.53 -1.42 -8.81
CA TYR A 48 2.08 -2.22 -9.89
C TYR A 48 1.21 -2.08 -11.13
N ASN A 49 1.85 -2.15 -12.30
CA ASN A 49 1.14 -2.05 -13.57
C ASN A 49 0.16 -3.21 -13.78
N SER A 50 -0.83 -2.99 -14.63
CA SER A 50 -1.89 -3.96 -14.92
C SER A 50 -1.37 -5.22 -15.62
N LEU A 51 -0.24 -5.19 -16.32
CA LEU A 51 0.33 -6.37 -16.99
C LEU A 51 0.84 -7.41 -15.98
N VAL A 52 1.37 -6.96 -14.85
CA VAL A 52 1.75 -7.82 -13.72
C VAL A 52 0.50 -8.30 -12.94
N GLY A 53 -0.65 -7.67 -13.15
CA GLY A 53 -1.89 -7.93 -12.41
C GLY A 53 -2.08 -7.04 -11.18
N GLY A 54 -1.42 -5.88 -11.12
CA GLY A 54 -1.47 -4.98 -9.97
C GLY A 54 -0.76 -5.56 -8.74
N LEU A 55 -1.03 -4.97 -7.57
CA LEU A 55 -0.40 -5.38 -6.30
C LEU A 55 -0.65 -6.86 -6.00
N LYS A 56 -1.86 -7.35 -6.26
CA LYS A 56 -2.22 -8.77 -6.10
C LYS A 56 -1.40 -9.69 -7.01
N GLY A 57 -1.18 -9.30 -8.26
CA GLY A 57 -0.38 -10.09 -9.19
C GLY A 57 1.12 -10.06 -8.88
N ALA A 58 1.58 -9.00 -8.20
CA ALA A 58 2.95 -8.86 -7.73
C ALA A 58 3.25 -9.62 -6.43
N TYR A 59 2.23 -9.85 -5.60
CA TYR A 59 2.38 -10.56 -4.33
C TYR A 59 2.99 -11.96 -4.51
N GLY A 60 4.04 -12.25 -3.74
CA GLY A 60 4.81 -13.50 -3.82
C GLY A 60 5.81 -13.59 -4.98
N LYS A 61 5.80 -12.63 -5.92
CA LYS A 61 6.74 -12.55 -7.05
C LYS A 61 7.73 -11.39 -6.95
N TYR A 62 7.30 -10.30 -6.31
CA TYR A 62 8.09 -9.10 -6.07
C TYR A 62 7.99 -8.67 -4.60
N GLU A 63 8.95 -7.86 -4.16
CA GLU A 63 8.87 -7.20 -2.85
C GLU A 63 7.81 -6.10 -2.90
N THR A 64 6.77 -6.19 -2.05
CA THR A 64 5.64 -5.25 -2.02
C THR A 64 5.92 -4.03 -1.14
N ASP A 65 5.64 -4.10 0.17
CA ASP A 65 5.92 -3.01 1.12
C ASP A 65 7.41 -2.98 1.52
N TYR A 66 8.26 -2.62 0.56
CA TYR A 66 9.73 -2.62 0.70
C TYR A 66 10.21 -1.75 1.87
N TRP A 67 9.64 -0.56 2.01
CA TRP A 67 10.00 0.43 3.04
C TRP A 67 9.30 0.20 4.37
N GLY A 68 8.32 -0.72 4.43
CA GLY A 68 7.53 -0.99 5.62
C GLY A 68 6.67 0.19 6.07
N LEU A 69 6.15 1.01 5.13
CA LEU A 69 5.33 2.17 5.51
C LEU A 69 4.00 1.75 6.16
N GLY A 70 3.52 0.54 5.89
CA GLY A 70 2.36 -0.04 6.57
C GLY A 70 2.56 -0.20 8.09
N PHE A 71 3.80 -0.18 8.60
CA PHE A 71 4.05 -0.30 10.04
C PHE A 71 3.40 0.82 10.84
N LYS A 72 3.30 2.04 10.28
CA LYS A 72 2.57 3.14 10.91
C LYS A 72 1.14 2.73 11.26
N GLU A 73 0.42 2.12 10.31
CA GLU A 73 -0.96 1.68 10.50
C GLU A 73 -1.05 0.53 11.50
N ALA A 74 -0.11 -0.42 11.46
CA ALA A 74 -0.03 -1.49 12.46
C ALA A 74 0.15 -0.92 13.88
N VAL A 75 1.03 0.07 14.06
CA VAL A 75 1.24 0.74 15.35
C VAL A 75 0.00 1.50 15.80
N LEU A 76 -0.66 2.23 14.91
CA LEU A 76 -1.88 2.95 15.25
C LEU A 76 -3.01 2.01 15.66
N TRP A 77 -3.18 0.90 14.95
CA TRP A 77 -4.13 -0.14 15.33
C TRP A 77 -3.79 -0.74 16.69
N PHE A 78 -2.52 -1.08 16.95
CA PHE A 78 -2.09 -1.62 18.24
C PHE A 78 -2.38 -0.65 19.40
N LYS A 79 -2.10 0.64 19.20
CA LYS A 79 -2.36 1.68 20.19
C LYS A 79 -3.84 1.83 20.53
N GLN A 80 -4.72 1.62 19.55
CA GLN A 80 -6.16 1.74 19.72
C GLN A 80 -6.79 0.48 20.34
N ASN A 81 -6.26 -0.71 20.02
CA ASN A 81 -6.94 -1.97 20.31
C ASN A 81 -6.28 -2.81 21.42
N ILE A 82 -4.97 -2.65 21.65
CA ILE A 82 -4.20 -3.51 22.56
C ILE A 82 -3.55 -2.72 23.69
N ASN A 83 -3.03 -1.53 23.39
CA ASN A 83 -2.21 -0.78 24.33
C ASN A 83 -2.98 -0.38 25.61
N ASP A 84 -2.42 -0.76 26.75
CA ASP A 84 -2.85 -0.35 28.09
C ASP A 84 -1.71 0.47 28.71
N PRO A 85 -1.90 1.76 29.02
CA PRO A 85 -0.85 2.60 29.61
C PRO A 85 -0.26 2.06 30.93
N LYS A 86 -0.96 1.17 31.63
CA LYS A 86 -0.48 0.54 32.87
C LYS A 86 0.46 -0.65 32.62
N LYS A 87 0.58 -1.11 31.37
CA LYS A 87 1.41 -2.25 30.97
C LYS A 87 2.55 -1.79 30.08
N THR A 88 3.67 -2.47 30.21
CA THR A 88 4.81 -2.33 29.30
C THR A 88 4.75 -3.45 28.27
N TYR A 89 4.97 -3.11 27.00
CA TYR A 89 4.99 -4.04 25.88
C TYR A 89 6.38 -4.07 25.27
N LYS A 90 7.00 -5.24 25.18
CA LYS A 90 8.22 -5.46 24.40
C LYS A 90 7.84 -5.86 22.99
N ILE A 91 8.22 -5.04 22.03
CA ILE A 91 7.85 -5.22 20.62
C ILE A 91 9.12 -5.40 19.80
N TYR A 92 9.21 -6.53 19.11
CA TYR A 92 10.22 -6.73 18.07
C TYR A 92 9.64 -6.28 16.73
N VAL A 93 10.41 -5.54 15.95
CA VAL A 93 9.98 -4.98 14.66
C VAL A 93 10.97 -5.44 13.60
N GLU A 94 10.45 -6.03 12.52
CA GLU A 94 11.24 -6.36 11.34
C GLU A 94 11.48 -5.14 10.44
N GLY A 95 12.60 -5.14 9.73
CA GLY A 95 13.02 -4.01 8.90
C GLY A 95 13.66 -2.88 9.71
N ASP A 96 13.56 -1.64 9.23
CA ASP A 96 14.06 -0.47 9.95
C ASP A 96 13.16 -0.17 11.15
N PRO A 97 13.67 -0.21 12.40
CA PRO A 97 12.87 0.08 13.57
C PRO A 97 12.23 1.46 13.56
N LEU A 98 12.75 2.45 12.83
CA LEU A 98 12.17 3.79 12.73
C LEU A 98 10.77 3.78 12.10
N SER A 99 10.48 2.84 11.19
CA SER A 99 9.16 2.71 10.56
C SER A 99 8.04 2.39 11.56
N SER A 100 8.39 1.88 12.75
CA SER A 100 7.44 1.61 13.85
C SER A 100 7.69 2.48 15.08
N SER A 101 8.93 2.48 15.59
CA SER A 101 9.29 3.05 16.89
C SER A 101 9.06 4.55 16.98
N TYR A 102 9.12 5.27 15.85
CA TYR A 102 8.74 6.68 15.78
C TYR A 102 7.30 6.94 16.26
N TYR A 103 6.40 5.97 16.09
CA TYR A 103 4.98 6.08 16.45
C TYR A 103 4.62 5.46 17.81
N PHE A 104 5.60 4.84 18.49
CA PHE A 104 5.40 4.17 19.77
C PHE A 104 5.04 5.15 20.89
N LYS A 105 4.43 4.61 21.94
CA LYS A 105 4.22 5.30 23.22
C LYS A 105 5.36 4.92 24.19
N PRO A 106 5.60 5.68 25.28
CA PRO A 106 6.68 5.37 26.22
C PRO A 106 6.64 3.96 26.82
N ASN A 107 5.45 3.35 26.91
CA ASN A 107 5.25 1.99 27.42
C ASN A 107 5.37 0.89 26.34
N MET A 108 5.62 1.25 25.08
CA MET A 108 5.90 0.34 23.96
C MET A 108 7.41 0.37 23.69
N GLN A 109 8.13 -0.64 24.15
CA GLN A 109 9.58 -0.70 24.11
C GLN A 109 10.06 -1.61 22.98
N LEU A 110 10.95 -1.08 22.14
CA LEU A 110 11.62 -1.89 21.13
C LEU A 110 12.55 -2.90 21.81
N THR A 111 12.51 -4.15 21.35
CA THR A 111 13.51 -5.17 21.70
C THR A 111 14.21 -5.66 20.44
N ASN A 112 15.51 -5.95 20.54
CA ASN A 112 16.29 -6.59 19.47
C ASN A 112 16.26 -8.12 19.57
N ASP A 113 15.71 -8.64 20.67
CA ASP A 113 15.58 -10.08 20.94
C ASP A 113 14.12 -10.49 20.70
N PRO A 114 13.81 -11.21 19.60
CA PRO A 114 12.45 -11.63 19.29
C PRO A 114 11.91 -12.65 20.30
N VAL A 115 12.76 -13.41 21.00
CA VAL A 115 12.32 -14.41 21.99
C VAL A 115 11.78 -13.75 23.26
N LYS A 116 12.26 -12.54 23.57
CA LYS A 116 11.82 -11.75 24.73
C LYS A 116 10.69 -10.77 24.39
N ALA A 117 10.20 -10.76 23.16
CA ALA A 117 9.12 -9.88 22.75
C ALA A 117 7.76 -10.43 23.21
N ASP A 118 6.82 -9.54 23.52
CA ASP A 118 5.41 -9.89 23.71
C ASP A 118 4.68 -9.90 22.36
N TYR A 119 5.12 -9.03 21.45
CA TYR A 119 4.57 -8.88 20.11
C TYR A 119 5.68 -8.74 19.06
N ILE A 120 5.42 -9.30 17.88
CA ILE A 120 6.26 -9.15 16.70
C ILE A 120 5.48 -8.42 15.63
N PHE A 121 6.07 -7.34 15.12
CA PHE A 121 5.59 -6.60 13.96
C PHE A 121 6.45 -7.06 12.78
N THR A 122 5.86 -7.78 11.84
CA THR A 122 6.58 -8.41 10.73
C THR A 122 5.88 -8.16 9.41
N PHE A 123 6.54 -8.46 8.29
CA PHE A 123 6.07 -8.14 6.95
C PHE A 123 6.48 -9.19 5.91
N THR A 124 6.04 -8.97 4.67
CA THR A 124 6.20 -9.94 3.57
C THR A 124 7.59 -9.99 2.98
N ARG A 125 8.41 -8.95 3.19
CA ARG A 125 9.79 -8.91 2.70
C ARG A 125 10.58 -10.13 3.21
N TRP A 126 11.26 -10.80 2.28
CA TRP A 126 11.98 -12.06 2.51
C TRP A 126 11.17 -13.13 3.25
N ASN A 127 9.84 -13.10 3.19
CA ASN A 127 8.95 -13.98 3.93
C ASN A 127 9.14 -13.97 5.45
N PHE A 128 9.52 -12.84 6.06
CA PHE A 128 9.69 -12.76 7.52
C PHE A 128 8.45 -13.15 8.31
N HIS A 129 7.26 -12.79 7.81
CA HIS A 129 5.98 -13.19 8.39
C HIS A 129 5.79 -14.71 8.56
N LEU A 130 6.51 -15.55 7.80
CA LEU A 130 6.49 -17.01 7.93
C LEU A 130 7.49 -17.55 8.95
N ARG A 131 8.52 -16.76 9.31
CA ARG A 131 9.64 -17.22 10.15
C ARG A 131 9.38 -17.06 11.65
N HIS A 132 8.48 -16.15 12.01
CA HIS A 132 8.16 -15.87 13.41
C HIS A 132 6.98 -16.70 13.91
N PRO A 133 7.11 -17.34 15.10
CA PRO A 133 6.01 -18.03 15.74
C PRO A 133 4.95 -17.04 16.25
N GLY A 134 3.88 -17.56 16.83
CA GLY A 134 2.81 -16.76 17.43
C GLY A 134 1.59 -16.58 16.54
N LYS A 135 0.50 -16.13 17.16
CA LYS A 135 -0.79 -15.94 16.50
C LYS A 135 -0.85 -14.55 15.87
N THR A 136 -1.11 -14.49 14.56
CA THR A 136 -1.46 -13.22 13.89
C THR A 136 -2.78 -12.70 14.47
N ILE A 137 -2.74 -11.52 15.08
CA ILE A 137 -3.91 -10.87 15.68
C ILE A 137 -4.44 -9.71 14.82
N TYR A 138 -3.62 -9.20 13.91
CA TYR A 138 -3.99 -8.15 12.97
C TYR A 138 -3.06 -8.15 11.76
N THR A 139 -3.60 -7.76 10.61
CA THR A 139 -2.87 -7.61 9.35
C THR A 139 -3.24 -6.28 8.71
N VAL A 140 -2.24 -5.50 8.30
CA VAL A 140 -2.43 -4.37 7.39
C VAL A 140 -2.46 -4.91 5.97
N GLU A 141 -3.53 -4.63 5.24
CA GLU A 141 -3.73 -5.09 3.87
C GLU A 141 -3.98 -3.93 2.91
N ARG A 142 -3.60 -4.10 1.64
CA ARG A 142 -4.00 -3.22 0.54
C ARG A 142 -4.40 -4.05 -0.67
N ASP A 143 -5.54 -3.73 -1.27
CA ASP A 143 -6.08 -4.45 -2.43
C ASP A 143 -6.16 -5.98 -2.20
N GLY A 144 -6.46 -6.39 -0.96
CA GLY A 144 -6.49 -7.80 -0.52
C GLY A 144 -5.12 -8.48 -0.38
N VAL A 145 -4.03 -7.72 -0.46
CA VAL A 145 -2.67 -8.21 -0.25
C VAL A 145 -2.22 -7.87 1.17
N PRO A 146 -1.80 -8.87 1.97
CA PRO A 146 -1.28 -8.61 3.30
C PRO A 146 0.13 -8.03 3.24
N LEU A 147 0.40 -7.02 4.05
CA LEU A 147 1.66 -6.27 4.05
C LEU A 147 2.39 -6.42 5.38
N ILE A 148 1.72 -6.03 6.47
CA ILE A 148 2.26 -6.05 7.84
C ILE A 148 1.40 -6.94 8.71
N PHE A 149 2.01 -7.71 9.60
CA PHE A 149 1.38 -8.61 10.52
C PHE A 149 1.79 -8.26 11.95
N ILE A 150 0.82 -8.23 12.85
CA ILE A 150 1.05 -8.18 14.29
C ILE A 150 0.85 -9.59 14.82
N LYS A 151 1.91 -10.19 15.32
CA LYS A 151 1.90 -11.49 15.97
C LYS A 151 2.02 -11.32 17.47
N LYS A 152 1.20 -12.05 18.21
CA LYS A 152 1.32 -12.22 19.66
C LYS A 152 2.06 -13.52 19.94
N LEU A 153 3.13 -13.42 20.72
CA LEU A 153 3.91 -14.58 21.19
C LEU A 153 3.24 -15.26 22.39
#